data_AF-A0A5E4MKD3-F1
#
_entry.id   AF-A0A5E4MKD3-F1
#
_cell.length_a   1.000
_cell.length_b   1.000
_cell.length_c   1.000
_cell.angle_alpha   90.00
_cell.angle_beta   90.00
_cell.angle_gamma   90.00
#
_symmetry.space_group_name_H-M   'P 1'
#
loop_
_entity.id
_entity.type
_entity.pdbx_description
1 polymer ?
#
loop_
_entity_poly.entity_id
_entity_poly.type
_entity_poly.pdbx_seq_one_letter_code
_entity_poly.pdbx_strand_id
1 'polypeptide(L)'
;MKKNSGEQVKKSRYGRVSTKRKFDEECDNSLGRKTVIISTKKNKSKLPVSSVSSPASTSNNVHSNTRNNKVNEFNIGDIVWAKPGKYPVWPGIVISDPNFNIHYKEENNVTMLHIYYCNDAYKRNWIRINQIFEFVGKDSMLREFPKLTTHVTRSKIKSKWNRAVDEATYLTMINREDRIKAFFSNTFLHNIEMTNNAQNKKPSIEQSENDQLSAIYNQQPAIENQQATIENLPSTSCNLQINTNLFDDDFKQNITNHEVQYLNYKKEHPRVLIPELCRLFYLNGWVTGTGGGISIKYENHIYIAPSGVQKERIQPEDLFVQDIHGVDVELPPPEKNFSKSQCTPIFMCSYTLRDAGAVIHIHSLEVVKLCLLSPGKDIRINDLEIIKGIYNEEKGKYYDNDEEVVIPIIENSKYERDLVGTFKLALRKYPMTSAVIVRNHGMYVWGKDWQSAKTQCECYDYAFKVMIFKKLNRL
;
A
#
# COMPACT_ATOMS: atom_id res chain seq x y z
N MET A 1 6.56 -14.44 44.72
CA MET A 1 5.49 -13.57 44.16
C MET A 1 5.83 -13.23 42.72
N LYS A 2 5.05 -13.74 41.76
CA LYS A 2 5.16 -13.41 40.33
C LYS A 2 4.45 -12.08 40.05
N LYS A 3 4.99 -11.23 39.16
CA LYS A 3 4.18 -10.39 38.25
C LYS A 3 4.99 -9.90 37.04
N ASN A 4 4.47 -10.24 35.86
CA ASN A 4 4.77 -9.72 34.53
C ASN A 4 4.27 -8.27 34.33
N SER A 5 4.90 -7.52 33.43
CA SER A 5 4.27 -6.63 32.40
C SER A 5 5.37 -5.92 31.58
N GLY A 6 5.29 -5.63 30.28
CA GLY A 6 4.24 -5.83 29.27
C GLY A 6 4.70 -5.25 27.92
N GLU A 7 4.51 -6.02 26.86
CA GLU A 7 4.83 -5.69 25.46
C GLU A 7 3.75 -4.78 24.86
N GLN A 8 4.13 -3.66 24.20
CA GLN A 8 3.18 -2.75 23.54
C GLN A 8 2.86 -3.21 22.10
N VAL A 9 1.56 -3.32 21.81
CA VAL A 9 1.01 -4.03 20.66
C VAL A 9 0.62 -3.03 19.54
N LYS A 10 0.91 -3.33 18.25
CA LYS A 10 0.67 -2.45 17.08
C LYS A 10 -0.84 -2.26 16.75
N LYS A 11 -1.30 -1.00 16.66
CA LYS A 11 -2.72 -0.62 16.44
C LYS A 11 -3.13 -0.69 14.96
N SER A 12 -4.34 -1.17 14.64
CA SER A 12 -4.94 -1.14 13.28
C SER A 12 -5.32 0.27 12.83
N ARG A 13 -5.69 0.42 11.54
CA ARG A 13 -6.10 1.65 10.84
C ARG A 13 -7.23 2.45 11.54
N TYR A 14 -7.90 1.88 12.56
CA TYR A 14 -8.86 2.58 13.45
C TYR A 14 -8.45 2.61 14.93
N GLY A 15 -7.15 2.54 15.19
CA GLY A 15 -6.59 2.63 16.54
C GLY A 15 -6.70 1.36 17.39
N ARG A 16 -7.04 0.20 16.83
CA ARG A 16 -7.24 -1.04 17.60
C ARG A 16 -6.29 -2.16 17.19
N VAL A 17 -5.49 -2.66 18.10
CA VAL A 17 -4.56 -3.76 17.84
C VAL A 17 -5.32 -5.06 17.53
N SER A 18 -5.04 -5.69 16.38
CA SER A 18 -5.54 -7.03 16.04
C SER A 18 -4.42 -8.05 16.17
N THR A 19 -4.65 -9.15 16.89
CA THR A 19 -3.69 -10.24 17.10
C THR A 19 -3.89 -11.41 16.12
N LYS A 20 -4.65 -11.26 15.03
CA LYS A 20 -4.85 -12.32 14.02
C LYS A 20 -4.64 -11.82 12.59
N ARG A 21 -3.78 -12.57 11.86
CA ARG A 21 -3.30 -12.54 10.45
C ARG A 21 -3.00 -11.18 9.83
N LYS A 22 -1.83 -11.11 9.18
CA LYS A 22 -1.23 -9.93 8.57
C LYS A 22 -2.02 -9.48 7.34
N PHE A 23 -2.04 -8.17 7.15
CA PHE A 23 -2.59 -7.44 6.02
C PHE A 23 -1.54 -7.41 4.90
N ASP A 24 -1.88 -7.86 3.68
CA ASP A 24 -1.01 -7.93 2.51
C ASP A 24 -1.68 -7.17 1.33
N GLU A 25 -1.41 -5.86 1.24
CA GLU A 25 -2.13 -4.88 0.39
C GLU A 25 -1.99 -5.14 -1.13
N GLU A 26 -0.86 -5.72 -1.56
CA GLU A 26 -0.58 -6.07 -2.96
C GLU A 26 -1.36 -7.32 -3.40
N CYS A 27 -1.54 -8.28 -2.48
CA CYS A 27 -2.34 -9.48 -2.73
C CYS A 27 -3.83 -9.12 -2.77
N ASP A 28 -4.28 -8.26 -1.86
CA ASP A 28 -5.69 -7.88 -1.73
C ASP A 28 -6.20 -7.06 -2.95
N ASN A 29 -5.35 -6.20 -3.56
CA ASN A 29 -5.65 -5.49 -4.82
C ASN A 29 -5.75 -6.42 -6.05
N SER A 30 -5.10 -7.58 -6.03
CA SER A 30 -5.07 -8.55 -7.15
C SER A 30 -6.33 -9.44 -7.24
N LEU A 31 -7.12 -9.50 -6.16
CA LEU A 31 -8.30 -10.37 -6.01
C LEU A 31 -9.46 -9.99 -6.94
N GLY A 32 -9.43 -8.79 -7.54
CA GLY A 32 -10.44 -8.32 -8.49
C GLY A 32 -10.20 -8.68 -9.96
N ARG A 33 -9.16 -9.46 -10.32
CA ARG A 33 -8.72 -9.62 -11.72
C ARG A 33 -8.84 -11.02 -12.35
N LYS A 34 -9.48 -12.01 -11.72
CA LYS A 34 -9.61 -13.35 -12.34
C LYS A 34 -11.03 -13.91 -12.27
N THR A 35 -11.81 -13.65 -13.32
CA THR A 35 -12.98 -14.45 -13.67
C THR A 35 -12.49 -15.75 -14.31
N VAL A 36 -12.67 -16.89 -13.65
CA VAL A 36 -12.46 -18.21 -14.27
C VAL A 36 -13.80 -18.74 -14.75
N ILE A 37 -13.98 -18.81 -16.08
CA ILE A 37 -15.06 -19.55 -16.70
C ILE A 37 -14.68 -21.03 -16.64
N ILE A 38 -15.34 -21.81 -15.77
CA ILE A 38 -15.19 -23.27 -15.76
C ILE A 38 -16.21 -23.85 -16.72
N SER A 39 -15.74 -24.32 -17.89
CA SER A 39 -16.57 -25.12 -18.80
C SER A 39 -16.83 -26.49 -18.18
N THR A 40 -18.08 -26.84 -17.94
CA THR A 40 -18.47 -28.18 -17.53
C THR A 40 -18.52 -29.11 -18.75
N LYS A 41 -17.59 -30.07 -18.82
CA LYS A 41 -17.68 -31.19 -19.76
C LYS A 41 -18.91 -32.04 -19.40
N LYS A 42 -19.87 -32.11 -20.34
CA LYS A 42 -20.99 -33.05 -20.32
C LYS A 42 -20.46 -34.49 -20.46
N ASN A 43 -20.83 -35.36 -19.53
CA ASN A 43 -20.94 -36.80 -19.80
C ASN A 43 -22.41 -37.22 -19.67
N LYS A 44 -22.91 -37.84 -20.74
CA LYS A 44 -24.25 -38.41 -20.88
C LYS A 44 -24.32 -39.78 -20.21
N SER A 45 -25.40 -40.06 -19.49
CA SER A 45 -26.14 -41.33 -19.62
C SER A 45 -27.52 -41.31 -18.94
N LYS A 46 -28.55 -41.34 -19.80
CA LYS A 46 -29.84 -42.07 -19.79
C LYS A 46 -30.85 -41.96 -18.60
N LEU A 47 -32.05 -41.53 -19.01
CA LEU A 47 -33.41 -41.55 -18.40
C LEU A 47 -34.02 -42.98 -18.35
N PRO A 48 -35.17 -43.25 -17.66
CA PRO A 48 -36.57 -42.86 -18.06
C PRO A 48 -37.43 -42.32 -16.88
N VAL A 49 -38.20 -41.21 -16.95
CA VAL A 49 -39.56 -40.93 -17.51
C VAL A 49 -40.73 -41.76 -16.93
N SER A 50 -41.65 -41.12 -16.16
CA SER A 50 -43.13 -41.21 -16.31
C SER A 50 -43.94 -40.31 -15.32
N SER A 51 -44.46 -39.20 -15.84
CA SER A 51 -45.83 -38.62 -15.81
C SER A 51 -46.91 -38.87 -14.70
N VAL A 52 -47.59 -37.75 -14.33
CA VAL A 52 -49.05 -37.47 -14.09
C VAL A 52 -49.57 -37.20 -12.65
N SER A 53 -50.37 -36.11 -12.55
CA SER A 53 -51.49 -35.74 -11.63
C SER A 53 -51.26 -34.86 -10.37
N SER A 54 -51.91 -33.69 -10.38
CA SER A 54 -52.49 -32.95 -9.21
C SER A 54 -53.93 -33.46 -8.96
N PRO A 55 -54.73 -33.05 -7.94
CA PRO A 55 -54.52 -32.06 -6.85
C PRO A 55 -55.02 -32.52 -5.43
N ALA A 56 -54.72 -31.75 -4.36
CA ALA A 56 -55.61 -31.37 -3.23
C ALA A 56 -54.86 -31.08 -1.91
N SER A 57 -55.42 -30.12 -1.17
CA SER A 57 -55.15 -29.65 0.21
C SER A 57 -54.83 -30.76 1.22
N THR A 58 -54.01 -30.58 2.26
CA THR A 58 -54.24 -29.73 3.43
C THR A 58 -53.00 -29.77 4.35
N SER A 59 -52.75 -28.69 5.10
CA SER A 59 -51.84 -28.54 6.28
C SER A 59 -50.97 -29.73 6.71
N ASN A 60 -49.64 -29.56 6.70
CA ASN A 60 -48.80 -29.71 7.90
C ASN A 60 -47.31 -29.42 7.61
N ASN A 61 -46.66 -28.90 8.64
CA ASN A 61 -45.22 -28.68 8.79
C ASN A 61 -44.32 -29.60 7.96
N VAL A 62 -43.61 -29.03 7.00
CA VAL A 62 -42.31 -29.54 6.54
C VAL A 62 -41.42 -28.35 6.22
N HIS A 63 -40.32 -28.22 6.97
CA HIS A 63 -39.13 -27.47 6.57
C HIS A 63 -38.65 -28.03 5.22
N SER A 64 -39.11 -27.42 4.12
CA SER A 64 -38.66 -27.79 2.79
C SER A 64 -37.28 -27.20 2.53
N ASN A 65 -36.34 -28.11 2.31
CA ASN A 65 -35.03 -27.97 1.72
C ASN A 65 -34.85 -26.75 0.80
N THR A 66 -34.37 -25.65 1.38
CA THR A 66 -33.83 -24.49 0.64
C THR A 66 -32.29 -24.49 0.63
N ARG A 67 -31.66 -25.64 0.90
CA ARG A 67 -30.18 -25.71 1.01
C ARG A 67 -29.44 -25.71 -0.33
N ASN A 68 -30.07 -26.09 -1.44
CA ASN A 68 -29.36 -26.22 -2.73
C ASN A 68 -29.55 -25.05 -3.72
N ASN A 69 -30.36 -24.02 -3.39
CA ASN A 69 -30.58 -22.86 -4.28
C ASN A 69 -29.91 -21.55 -3.83
N LYS A 70 -29.23 -21.51 -2.68
CA LYS A 70 -28.61 -20.27 -2.15
C LYS A 70 -27.14 -20.06 -2.56
N VAL A 71 -26.51 -21.02 -3.24
CA VAL A 71 -25.08 -20.95 -3.57
C VAL A 71 -24.81 -19.98 -4.74
N ASN A 72 -25.81 -19.71 -5.59
CA ASN A 72 -25.69 -18.82 -6.75
C ASN A 72 -26.07 -17.36 -6.49
N GLU A 73 -26.29 -16.95 -5.23
CA GLU A 73 -26.89 -15.65 -4.92
C GLU A 73 -25.86 -14.52 -4.74
N PHE A 74 -24.59 -14.83 -4.46
CA PHE A 74 -23.56 -13.83 -4.20
C PHE A 74 -22.29 -14.07 -5.02
N ASN A 75 -21.86 -13.02 -5.71
CA ASN A 75 -20.68 -12.98 -6.56
C ASN A 75 -19.58 -12.10 -5.95
N ILE A 76 -18.36 -12.24 -6.46
CA ILE A 76 -17.25 -11.36 -6.14
C ILE A 76 -17.67 -9.89 -6.38
N GLY A 77 -17.43 -9.03 -5.39
CA GLY A 77 -17.79 -7.61 -5.42
C GLY A 77 -19.18 -7.29 -4.85
N ASP A 78 -19.97 -8.29 -4.48
CA ASP A 78 -21.25 -8.04 -3.80
C ASP A 78 -21.04 -7.57 -2.36
N ILE A 79 -21.84 -6.59 -1.96
CA ILE A 79 -21.87 -6.06 -0.60
C ILE A 79 -22.94 -6.84 0.17
N VAL A 80 -22.58 -7.34 1.35
CA VAL A 80 -23.43 -8.22 2.15
C VAL A 80 -23.37 -7.86 3.62
N TRP A 81 -24.42 -8.24 4.35
CA TRP A 81 -24.38 -8.31 5.81
C TRP A 81 -23.94 -9.70 6.25
N ALA A 82 -22.93 -9.78 7.11
CA ALA A 82 -22.43 -11.04 7.64
C ALA A 82 -22.56 -11.10 9.17
N LYS A 83 -22.97 -12.26 9.70
CA LYS A 83 -23.07 -12.56 11.15
C LYS A 83 -21.96 -13.51 11.62
N PRO A 84 -20.76 -13.01 11.99
CA PRO A 84 -19.69 -13.88 12.46
C PRO A 84 -19.84 -14.24 13.94
N GLY A 85 -20.47 -15.39 14.22
CA GLY A 85 -20.55 -15.97 15.56
C GLY A 85 -21.06 -14.99 16.62
N LYS A 86 -20.22 -14.69 17.64
CA LYS A 86 -20.55 -13.79 18.77
C LYS A 86 -20.46 -12.30 18.44
N TYR A 87 -20.00 -11.93 17.24
CA TYR A 87 -19.85 -10.52 16.83
C TYR A 87 -21.19 -9.98 16.28
N PRO A 88 -21.48 -8.65 16.36
CA PRO A 88 -22.65 -8.07 15.69
C PRO A 88 -22.63 -8.35 14.18
N VAL A 89 -23.81 -8.23 13.55
CA VAL A 89 -23.88 -8.26 12.08
C VAL A 89 -23.09 -7.06 11.54
N TRP A 90 -22.25 -7.30 10.55
CA TRP A 90 -21.28 -6.33 10.04
C TRP A 90 -21.28 -6.36 8.51
N PRO A 91 -21.17 -5.20 7.84
CA PRO A 91 -21.18 -5.17 6.38
C PRO A 91 -19.81 -5.56 5.81
N GLY A 92 -19.79 -6.25 4.69
CA GLY A 92 -18.57 -6.72 4.04
C GLY A 92 -18.75 -6.92 2.55
N ILE A 93 -17.62 -7.08 1.85
CA ILE A 93 -17.54 -7.35 0.43
C ILE A 93 -17.10 -8.80 0.19
N VAL A 94 -17.73 -9.48 -0.76
CA VAL A 94 -17.35 -10.84 -1.18
C VAL A 94 -16.09 -10.75 -2.05
N ILE A 95 -15.05 -11.49 -1.68
CA ILE A 95 -13.77 -11.49 -2.40
C ILE A 95 -13.15 -12.90 -2.45
N SER A 96 -12.21 -13.12 -3.37
CA SER A 96 -11.41 -14.35 -3.37
C SER A 96 -10.51 -14.42 -2.13
N ASP A 97 -10.29 -15.62 -1.58
CA ASP A 97 -9.25 -15.85 -0.58
C ASP A 97 -7.87 -15.69 -1.23
N PRO A 98 -6.95 -14.92 -0.64
CA PRO A 98 -5.67 -14.62 -1.28
C PRO A 98 -4.70 -15.80 -1.35
N ASN A 99 -4.89 -16.82 -0.50
CA ASN A 99 -4.02 -17.99 -0.53
C ASN A 99 -4.48 -19.00 -1.56
N PHE A 100 -5.80 -19.14 -1.71
CA PHE A 100 -6.40 -20.19 -2.54
C PHE A 100 -7.03 -19.67 -3.84
N ASN A 101 -7.14 -18.34 -3.98
CA ASN A 101 -7.81 -17.65 -5.08
C ASN A 101 -9.24 -18.15 -5.37
N ILE A 102 -9.97 -18.53 -4.31
CA ILE A 102 -11.36 -18.98 -4.35
C ILE A 102 -12.20 -18.13 -3.41
N HIS A 103 -13.40 -17.72 -3.83
CA HIS A 103 -14.32 -16.92 -3.00
C HIS A 103 -15.37 -17.78 -2.29
N TYR A 104 -15.54 -19.04 -2.70
CA TYR A 104 -16.42 -20.01 -2.07
C TYR A 104 -15.69 -21.33 -1.79
N LYS A 105 -16.11 -22.02 -0.73
CA LYS A 105 -15.67 -23.39 -0.42
C LYS A 105 -16.80 -24.16 0.25
N GLU A 106 -16.77 -25.48 0.14
CA GLU A 106 -17.67 -26.38 0.87
C GLU A 106 -16.89 -27.16 1.93
N GLU A 107 -17.36 -27.10 3.18
CA GLU A 107 -16.76 -27.82 4.30
C GLU A 107 -17.88 -28.53 5.07
N ASN A 108 -17.82 -29.86 5.16
CA ASN A 108 -18.86 -30.70 5.79
C ASN A 108 -20.29 -30.44 5.26
N ASN A 109 -20.46 -30.37 3.93
CA ASN A 109 -21.74 -30.03 3.26
C ASN A 109 -22.30 -28.64 3.63
N VAL A 110 -21.45 -27.71 4.09
CA VAL A 110 -21.82 -26.33 4.36
C VAL A 110 -21.03 -25.39 3.45
N THR A 111 -21.73 -24.65 2.61
CA THR A 111 -21.15 -23.62 1.76
C THR A 111 -20.71 -22.42 2.59
N MET A 112 -19.49 -21.95 2.35
CA MET A 112 -18.89 -20.79 2.97
C MET A 112 -18.38 -19.83 1.90
N LEU A 113 -18.60 -18.53 2.12
CA LEU A 113 -18.04 -17.45 1.30
C LEU A 113 -16.93 -16.73 2.06
N HIS A 114 -15.93 -16.25 1.33
CA HIS A 114 -14.85 -15.45 1.87
C HIS A 114 -15.22 -13.96 1.85
N ILE A 115 -15.40 -13.40 3.04
CA ILE A 115 -15.90 -12.03 3.24
C ILE A 115 -14.81 -11.16 3.83
N TYR A 116 -14.66 -9.95 3.30
CA TYR A 116 -13.83 -8.90 3.87
C TYR A 116 -14.69 -7.80 4.49
N TYR A 117 -14.46 -7.47 5.75
CA TYR A 117 -15.34 -6.56 6.49
C TYR A 117 -15.01 -5.08 6.23
N CYS A 118 -16.04 -4.29 5.92
CA CYS A 118 -15.93 -2.84 5.76
C CYS A 118 -15.47 -2.22 7.08
N ASN A 119 -14.48 -1.32 7.04
CA ASN A 119 -14.03 -0.51 8.17
C ASN A 119 -13.76 -1.34 9.46
N ASP A 120 -13.41 -2.63 9.35
CA ASP A 120 -13.04 -3.51 10.47
C ASP A 120 -11.63 -4.09 10.33
N ALA A 121 -10.63 -3.19 10.25
CA ALA A 121 -9.22 -3.50 10.48
C ALA A 121 -8.70 -4.69 9.64
N TYR A 122 -9.14 -4.79 8.38
CA TYR A 122 -8.70 -5.82 7.43
C TYR A 122 -9.02 -7.25 7.84
N LYS A 123 -10.05 -7.42 8.66
CA LYS A 123 -10.53 -8.76 8.97
C LYS A 123 -11.21 -9.34 7.75
N ARG A 124 -10.82 -10.58 7.46
CA ARG A 124 -11.46 -11.46 6.50
C ARG A 124 -11.77 -12.79 7.14
N ASN A 125 -12.86 -13.42 6.73
CA ASN A 125 -13.23 -14.72 7.26
C ASN A 125 -14.08 -15.50 6.28
N TRP A 126 -14.02 -16.82 6.41
CA TRP A 126 -14.96 -17.73 5.77
C TRP A 126 -16.25 -17.75 6.58
N ILE A 127 -17.36 -17.32 6.00
CA ILE A 127 -18.67 -17.21 6.65
C ILE A 127 -19.66 -18.15 5.94
N ARG A 128 -20.43 -18.89 6.74
CA ARG A 128 -21.44 -19.82 6.22
C ARG A 128 -22.52 -19.04 5.49
N ILE A 129 -23.00 -19.56 4.37
CA ILE A 129 -24.00 -18.89 3.53
C ILE A 129 -25.29 -18.51 4.29
N ASN A 130 -25.68 -19.30 5.30
CA ASN A 130 -26.85 -19.02 6.14
C ASN A 130 -26.66 -17.89 7.17
N GLN A 131 -25.44 -17.38 7.30
CA GLN A 131 -25.08 -16.23 8.14
C GLN A 131 -24.82 -14.98 7.31
N ILE A 132 -25.14 -15.02 6.02
CA ILE A 132 -24.97 -13.93 5.06
C ILE A 132 -26.36 -13.50 4.58
N PHE A 133 -26.56 -12.19 4.51
CA PHE A 133 -27.80 -11.55 4.07
C PHE A 133 -27.47 -10.48 3.04
N GLU A 134 -28.41 -10.23 2.13
CA GLU A 134 -28.29 -9.14 1.17
C GLU A 134 -28.11 -7.79 1.88
N PHE A 135 -27.22 -6.94 1.36
CA PHE A 135 -27.02 -5.63 1.96
C PHE A 135 -28.20 -4.70 1.68
N VAL A 136 -29.08 -4.57 2.67
CA VAL A 136 -30.07 -3.48 2.74
C VAL A 136 -29.54 -2.36 3.63
N GLY A 137 -29.85 -1.10 3.28
CA GLY A 137 -29.38 0.08 4.01
C GLY A 137 -29.68 0.02 5.52
N LYS A 138 -29.00 0.88 6.28
CA LYS A 138 -29.00 0.92 7.75
C LYS A 138 -30.38 0.75 8.38
N ASP A 139 -31.38 1.51 7.93
CA ASP A 139 -32.70 1.58 8.56
C ASP A 139 -33.53 0.31 8.35
N SER A 140 -33.31 -0.40 7.25
CA SER A 140 -33.93 -1.71 7.00
C SER A 140 -33.34 -2.79 7.91
N MET A 141 -32.02 -2.80 8.09
CA MET A 141 -31.36 -3.76 8.99
C MET A 141 -31.74 -3.59 10.46
N LEU A 142 -31.90 -2.34 10.92
CA LEU A 142 -32.30 -2.08 12.30
C LEU A 142 -33.75 -2.48 12.59
N ARG A 143 -34.62 -2.48 11.57
CA ARG A 143 -36.00 -2.99 11.66
C ARG A 143 -36.06 -4.51 11.70
N GLU A 144 -35.30 -5.19 10.83
CA GLU A 144 -35.28 -6.66 10.76
C GLU A 144 -34.58 -7.32 11.95
N PHE A 145 -33.56 -6.66 12.51
CA PHE A 145 -32.82 -7.16 13.67
C PHE A 145 -32.80 -6.12 14.80
N PRO A 146 -33.91 -5.93 15.54
CA PRO A 146 -33.96 -4.92 16.62
C PRO A 146 -32.93 -5.18 17.72
N LYS A 147 -32.64 -6.45 18.03
CA LYS A 147 -31.61 -6.86 19.01
C LYS A 147 -30.17 -6.59 18.53
N LEU A 148 -29.97 -6.19 17.27
CA LEU A 148 -28.66 -5.75 16.80
C LEU A 148 -28.27 -4.40 17.42
N THR A 149 -29.26 -3.54 17.68
CA THR A 149 -29.05 -2.23 18.32
C THR A 149 -28.41 -2.39 19.69
N THR A 150 -28.83 -3.34 20.52
CA THR A 150 -28.31 -3.51 21.89
C THR A 150 -26.83 -3.94 21.95
N HIS A 151 -26.33 -4.61 20.92
CA HIS A 151 -24.91 -4.97 20.81
C HIS A 151 -24.05 -3.85 20.19
N VAL A 152 -24.64 -3.03 19.32
CA VAL A 152 -23.96 -1.90 18.66
C VAL A 152 -24.03 -0.61 19.50
N THR A 153 -25.00 -0.47 20.42
CA THR A 153 -25.22 0.72 21.26
C THR A 153 -24.16 0.99 22.32
N ARG A 154 -23.19 0.09 22.53
CA ARG A 154 -22.01 0.41 23.35
C ARG A 154 -21.15 1.43 22.59
N SER A 155 -21.01 2.65 23.14
CA SER A 155 -20.55 3.85 22.42
C SER A 155 -19.26 3.67 21.60
N LYS A 156 -18.34 2.83 22.08
CA LYS A 156 -17.05 2.56 21.40
C LYS A 156 -17.18 1.76 20.10
N ILE A 157 -18.25 0.98 19.90
CA ILE A 157 -18.45 0.17 18.68
C ILE A 157 -19.43 0.87 17.73
N LYS A 158 -20.36 1.69 18.25
CA LYS A 158 -21.38 2.40 17.45
C LYS A 158 -20.78 3.26 16.34
N SER A 159 -19.76 4.07 16.65
CA SER A 159 -19.12 4.96 15.67
C SER A 159 -18.40 4.18 14.58
N LYS A 160 -17.71 3.10 14.95
CA LYS A 160 -17.03 2.20 14.00
C LYS A 160 -18.04 1.44 13.13
N TRP A 161 -19.13 0.97 13.72
CA TRP A 161 -20.16 0.28 12.96
C TRP A 161 -20.82 1.23 11.96
N ASN A 162 -21.23 2.44 12.36
CA ASN A 162 -21.81 3.42 11.45
C ASN A 162 -20.90 3.70 10.25
N ARG A 163 -19.61 3.98 10.47
CA ARG A 163 -18.64 4.19 9.38
C ARG A 163 -18.50 2.98 8.45
N ALA A 164 -18.65 1.76 8.97
CA ALA A 164 -18.65 0.56 8.13
C ALA A 164 -19.90 0.47 7.26
N VAL A 165 -21.06 0.91 7.78
CA VAL A 165 -22.29 0.99 6.99
C VAL A 165 -22.18 2.08 5.93
N ASP A 166 -21.59 3.23 6.27
CA ASP A 166 -21.40 4.34 5.33
C ASP A 166 -20.47 3.92 4.18
N GLU A 167 -19.36 3.22 4.47
CA GLU A 167 -18.45 2.67 3.46
C GLU A 167 -19.16 1.66 2.55
N ALA A 168 -19.90 0.72 3.14
CA ALA A 168 -20.67 -0.27 2.39
C ALA A 168 -21.72 0.40 1.49
N THR A 169 -22.41 1.43 2.00
CA THR A 169 -23.41 2.20 1.24
C THR A 169 -22.75 2.91 0.07
N TYR A 170 -21.60 3.55 0.27
CA TYR A 170 -20.84 4.16 -0.82
C TYR A 170 -20.45 3.13 -1.90
N LEU A 171 -19.98 1.95 -1.51
CA LEU A 171 -19.63 0.91 -2.48
C LEU A 171 -20.84 0.43 -3.28
N THR A 172 -22.05 0.42 -2.71
CA THR A 172 -23.25 0.07 -3.49
C THR A 172 -23.53 1.05 -4.64
N MET A 173 -23.09 2.31 -4.52
CA MET A 173 -23.21 3.33 -5.57
C MET A 173 -22.19 3.16 -6.70
N ILE A 174 -21.17 2.32 -6.51
CA ILE A 174 -20.15 2.02 -7.52
C ILE A 174 -20.55 0.75 -8.29
N ASN A 175 -20.20 0.70 -9.57
CA ASN A 175 -20.37 -0.49 -10.40
C ASN A 175 -19.67 -1.70 -9.79
N ARG A 176 -20.34 -2.87 -9.78
CA ARG A 176 -19.87 -4.08 -9.08
C ARG A 176 -18.42 -4.45 -9.38
N GLU A 177 -18.02 -4.34 -10.64
CA GLU A 177 -16.67 -4.72 -11.11
C GLU A 177 -15.57 -3.79 -10.57
N ASP A 178 -15.90 -2.55 -10.23
CA ASP A 178 -14.96 -1.55 -9.71
C ASP A 178 -15.03 -1.40 -8.19
N ARG A 179 -16.04 -1.99 -7.52
CA ARG A 179 -16.19 -1.93 -6.06
C ARG A 179 -14.96 -2.43 -5.33
N ILE A 180 -14.34 -3.51 -5.80
CA ILE A 180 -13.15 -4.07 -5.16
C ILE A 180 -11.98 -3.11 -5.26
N LYS A 181 -11.77 -2.50 -6.44
CA LYS A 181 -10.72 -1.49 -6.63
C LYS A 181 -10.96 -0.29 -5.72
N ALA A 182 -12.18 0.25 -5.73
CA ALA A 182 -12.57 1.39 -4.91
C ALA A 182 -12.48 1.11 -3.39
N PHE A 183 -12.79 -0.13 -2.99
CA PHE A 183 -12.67 -0.59 -1.61
C PHE A 183 -11.22 -0.60 -1.14
N PHE A 184 -10.30 -1.14 -1.94
CA PHE A 184 -8.88 -1.22 -1.56
C PHE A 184 -8.10 0.07 -1.82
N SER A 185 -8.52 0.93 -2.75
CA SER A 185 -7.94 2.27 -2.95
C SER A 185 -8.34 3.30 -1.88
N ASN A 186 -9.20 2.93 -0.91
CA ASN A 186 -9.75 3.78 0.14
C ASN A 186 -10.47 5.05 -0.38
N THR A 187 -11.08 5.00 -1.57
CA THR A 187 -11.73 6.17 -2.19
C THR A 187 -12.80 6.79 -1.29
N PHE A 188 -13.50 5.96 -0.50
CA PHE A 188 -14.48 6.41 0.50
C PHE A 188 -13.88 7.34 1.58
N LEU A 189 -12.72 6.99 2.13
CA LEU A 189 -12.06 7.79 3.17
C LEU A 189 -11.51 9.09 2.60
N HIS A 190 -10.99 9.07 1.37
CA HIS A 190 -10.50 10.26 0.67
C HIS A 190 -11.63 11.27 0.43
N ASN A 191 -12.81 10.80 0.03
CA ASN A 191 -13.98 11.64 -0.19
C ASN A 191 -14.51 12.25 1.13
N ILE A 192 -14.45 11.50 2.23
CA ILE A 192 -14.82 12.00 3.57
C ILE A 192 -13.82 13.06 4.08
N GLU A 193 -12.53 12.89 3.85
CA GLU A 193 -11.52 13.90 4.22
C GLU A 193 -11.68 15.18 3.40
N MET A 194 -12.01 15.08 2.11
CA MET A 194 -12.27 16.24 1.25
C MET A 194 -13.54 17.00 1.64
N THR A 195 -14.62 16.29 1.99
CA THR A 195 -15.87 16.91 2.45
C THR A 195 -15.77 17.50 3.86
N ASN A 196 -15.02 16.87 4.77
CA ASN A 196 -14.74 17.44 6.10
C ASN A 196 -13.82 18.67 6.02
N ASN A 197 -12.86 18.69 5.08
CA ASN A 197 -12.00 19.85 4.83
C ASN A 197 -12.77 21.02 4.19
N ALA A 198 -13.82 20.73 3.40
CA ALA A 198 -14.74 21.74 2.89
C ALA A 198 -15.68 22.32 3.97
N GLN A 199 -16.13 21.50 4.92
CA GLN A 199 -17.00 21.93 6.03
C GLN A 199 -16.27 22.63 7.19
N ASN A 200 -14.94 22.48 7.29
CA ASN A 200 -14.11 23.19 8.29
C ASN A 200 -13.69 24.62 7.89
N LYS A 201 -14.15 25.13 6.74
CA LYS A 201 -14.11 26.57 6.43
C LYS A 201 -15.44 27.22 6.82
N LYS A 202 -15.57 27.67 8.07
CA LYS A 202 -16.56 28.70 8.44
C LYS A 202 -15.95 30.08 8.22
N PRO A 203 -16.63 31.02 7.53
CA PRO A 203 -16.33 32.43 7.62
C PRO A 203 -17.07 33.02 8.83
N SER A 204 -16.40 33.88 9.58
CA SER A 204 -16.99 34.70 10.63
C SER A 204 -16.70 36.16 10.32
N ILE A 205 -17.74 36.95 10.03
CA ILE A 205 -18.03 38.27 10.58
C ILE A 205 -19.51 38.58 10.24
N GLU A 206 -20.27 38.92 11.26
CA GLU A 206 -21.67 39.34 11.20
C GLU A 206 -21.74 40.88 11.21
N GLN A 207 -22.78 41.40 10.54
CA GLN A 207 -23.47 42.69 10.73
C GLN A 207 -22.92 43.96 10.06
N SER A 208 -23.47 44.26 8.88
CA SER A 208 -24.23 45.51 8.68
C SER A 208 -25.49 45.17 7.87
N GLU A 209 -26.64 45.53 8.43
CA GLU A 209 -27.99 45.16 8.00
C GLU A 209 -28.43 45.76 6.66
N ASN A 210 -29.38 45.05 6.04
CA ASN A 210 -30.56 45.54 5.34
C ASN A 210 -30.43 46.85 4.56
N ASP A 211 -30.22 46.72 3.25
CA ASP A 211 -31.18 47.21 2.26
C ASP A 211 -30.88 46.58 0.90
N GLN A 212 -31.92 46.36 0.10
CA GLN A 212 -31.91 45.91 -1.31
C GLN A 212 -31.91 44.40 -1.58
N LEU A 213 -33.01 43.75 -1.18
CA LEU A 213 -33.48 42.49 -1.77
C LEU A 213 -34.84 42.73 -2.44
N SER A 214 -34.84 43.50 -3.54
CA SER A 214 -36.01 43.73 -4.40
C SER A 214 -35.64 44.14 -5.83
N ALA A 215 -34.71 43.43 -6.45
CA ALA A 215 -34.52 43.33 -7.91
C ALA A 215 -33.36 42.34 -8.07
N ILE A 216 -33.57 41.10 -8.52
CA ILE A 216 -33.59 40.77 -9.95
C ILE A 216 -34.25 39.39 -10.01
N TYR A 217 -35.56 39.39 -10.20
CA TYR A 217 -36.24 38.34 -10.95
C TYR A 217 -36.29 38.84 -12.39
N ASN A 218 -36.10 37.93 -13.35
CA ASN A 218 -36.08 38.10 -14.80
C ASN A 218 -34.71 38.41 -15.42
N GLN A 219 -34.08 37.37 -15.98
CA GLN A 219 -34.00 37.19 -17.44
C GLN A 219 -33.30 35.86 -17.77
N GLN A 220 -34.05 34.94 -18.40
CA GLN A 220 -33.50 33.90 -19.28
C GLN A 220 -33.03 34.55 -20.59
N PRO A 221 -32.16 33.85 -21.35
CA PRO A 221 -32.72 33.30 -22.58
C PRO A 221 -32.33 31.83 -22.85
N ALA A 222 -33.16 31.24 -23.69
CA ALA A 222 -33.21 29.87 -24.15
C ALA A 222 -32.07 29.50 -25.11
N ILE A 223 -31.67 28.23 -25.12
CA ILE A 223 -31.15 27.53 -26.32
C ILE A 223 -31.77 26.12 -26.37
N GLU A 224 -32.22 25.79 -27.57
CA GLU A 224 -33.10 24.70 -28.00
C GLU A 224 -32.51 23.29 -27.93
N ASN A 225 -33.44 22.34 -27.85
CA ASN A 225 -33.28 20.93 -28.18
C ASN A 225 -32.76 20.72 -29.59
N GLN A 226 -31.73 19.88 -29.75
CA GLN A 226 -31.63 18.99 -30.90
C GLN A 226 -31.18 17.59 -30.47
N GLN A 227 -32.07 16.63 -30.72
CA GLN A 227 -31.81 15.20 -30.73
C GLN A 227 -30.87 14.88 -31.90
N ALA A 228 -29.86 14.05 -31.67
CA ALA A 228 -29.15 13.34 -32.73
C ALA A 228 -28.92 11.89 -32.33
N THR A 229 -29.13 11.05 -33.33
CA THR A 229 -29.45 9.63 -33.34
C THR A 229 -28.25 8.71 -33.11
N ILE A 230 -28.57 7.53 -32.57
CA ILE A 230 -27.71 6.35 -32.49
C ILE A 230 -27.57 5.74 -33.88
N GLU A 231 -26.35 5.67 -34.43
CA GLU A 231 -26.01 4.74 -35.52
C GLU A 231 -24.63 4.10 -35.32
N ASN A 232 -24.67 2.77 -35.16
CA ASN A 232 -23.76 1.73 -35.68
C ASN A 232 -22.22 1.94 -35.67
N LEU A 233 -21.54 1.23 -34.77
CA LEU A 233 -20.15 0.77 -34.97
C LEU A 233 -20.11 -0.47 -35.88
N PRO A 234 -19.22 -0.55 -36.88
CA PRO A 234 -18.72 -1.83 -37.35
C PRO A 234 -17.52 -2.29 -36.52
N SER A 235 -17.59 -3.53 -36.09
CA SER A 235 -16.50 -4.32 -35.56
C SER A 235 -15.32 -4.40 -36.54
N THR A 236 -14.10 -4.11 -36.09
CA THR A 236 -12.90 -4.74 -36.63
C THR A 236 -11.78 -4.77 -35.58
N SER A 237 -11.26 -5.98 -35.41
CA SER A 237 -10.03 -6.33 -34.70
C SER A 237 -8.84 -5.45 -35.07
N CYS A 238 -8.09 -4.96 -34.07
CA CYS A 238 -6.73 -4.48 -34.30
C CYS A 238 -5.80 -4.79 -33.12
N ASN A 239 -4.70 -5.48 -33.46
CA ASN A 239 -3.51 -5.66 -32.64
C ASN A 239 -2.93 -4.30 -32.25
N LEU A 240 -2.67 -4.06 -30.97
CA LEU A 240 -1.78 -2.97 -30.56
C LEU A 240 -0.34 -3.50 -30.46
N GLN A 241 0.42 -3.26 -31.52
CA GLN A 241 1.85 -3.00 -31.39
C GLN A 241 2.02 -1.70 -30.61
N ILE A 242 2.91 -1.72 -29.62
CA ILE A 242 3.31 -0.55 -28.85
C ILE A 242 4.11 0.36 -29.79
N ASN A 243 3.55 1.51 -30.14
CA ASN A 243 4.25 2.55 -30.87
C ASN A 243 4.74 3.58 -29.86
N THR A 244 6.03 3.50 -29.52
CA THR A 244 6.76 4.55 -28.80
C THR A 244 6.98 5.70 -29.77
N ASN A 245 6.11 6.73 -29.79
CA ASN A 245 6.38 8.08 -30.33
C ASN A 245 5.12 8.98 -30.28
N LEU A 246 4.52 9.16 -29.11
CA LEU A 246 3.45 10.15 -28.88
C LEU A 246 3.68 10.89 -27.57
N PHE A 247 4.81 11.59 -27.47
CA PHE A 247 5.07 12.56 -26.40
C PHE A 247 5.99 13.69 -26.91
N ASP A 248 5.55 14.39 -27.96
CA ASP A 248 6.13 15.65 -28.43
C ASP A 248 4.98 16.24 -29.27
N ASP A 249 4.17 17.20 -28.82
CA ASP A 249 4.53 18.61 -28.75
C ASP A 249 3.57 19.48 -27.89
N ASP A 250 2.47 18.93 -27.37
CA ASP A 250 1.43 19.72 -26.66
C ASP A 250 1.80 20.15 -25.23
N PHE A 251 2.90 19.62 -24.67
CA PHE A 251 3.31 19.93 -23.29
C PHE A 251 4.14 21.24 -23.16
N LYS A 252 4.50 21.88 -24.28
CA LYS A 252 5.41 23.04 -24.30
C LYS A 252 4.73 24.40 -24.05
N GLN A 253 3.39 24.49 -24.02
CA GLN A 253 2.71 25.80 -24.07
C GLN A 253 2.26 26.40 -22.73
N ASN A 254 2.45 25.75 -21.58
CA ASN A 254 2.09 26.36 -20.28
C ASN A 254 3.13 26.05 -19.20
N ILE A 255 4.34 26.59 -19.37
CA ILE A 255 5.44 26.42 -18.43
C ILE A 255 5.79 27.80 -17.86
N THR A 256 5.65 27.95 -16.55
CA THR A 256 6.07 29.18 -15.85
C THR A 256 7.60 29.31 -15.89
N ASN A 257 8.14 30.53 -15.85
CA ASN A 257 9.59 30.79 -15.94
C ASN A 257 10.46 29.98 -14.95
N HIS A 258 9.88 29.44 -13.86
CA HIS A 258 10.57 28.57 -12.90
C HIS A 258 10.77 27.12 -13.38
N GLU A 259 9.86 26.58 -14.18
CA GLU A 259 9.91 25.19 -14.66
C GLU A 259 10.90 25.02 -15.84
N VAL A 260 11.20 26.12 -16.56
CA VAL A 260 12.14 26.13 -17.70
C VAL A 260 13.58 25.81 -17.30
N GLN A 261 13.99 26.11 -16.06
CA GLN A 261 15.37 25.86 -15.61
C GLN A 261 15.67 24.36 -15.40
N TYR A 262 14.66 23.55 -15.07
CA TYR A 262 14.83 22.12 -14.75
C TYR A 262 14.75 21.19 -15.96
N LEU A 263 14.15 21.66 -17.06
CA LEU A 263 14.16 20.97 -18.36
C LEU A 263 15.56 20.87 -18.98
N ASN A 264 16.53 21.65 -18.48
CA ASN A 264 17.91 21.65 -18.96
C ASN A 264 18.84 20.68 -18.23
N TYR A 265 18.39 20.03 -17.14
CA TYR A 265 19.23 19.03 -16.49
C TYR A 265 19.25 17.73 -17.30
N LYS A 266 20.46 17.15 -17.44
CA LYS A 266 20.60 15.79 -17.94
C LYS A 266 19.77 14.84 -17.06
N LYS A 267 19.19 13.80 -17.66
CA LYS A 267 18.34 12.82 -16.96
C LYS A 267 18.99 12.23 -15.69
N GLU A 268 20.31 12.04 -15.70
CA GLU A 268 21.06 11.50 -14.57
C GLU A 268 21.57 12.56 -13.57
N HIS A 269 21.28 13.84 -13.77
CA HIS A 269 21.64 14.87 -12.81
C HIS A 269 20.92 14.62 -11.47
N PRO A 270 21.58 14.76 -10.30
CA PRO A 270 20.97 14.40 -9.02
C PRO A 270 19.64 15.08 -8.69
N ARG A 271 19.43 16.32 -9.19
CA ARG A 271 18.15 17.03 -9.03
C ARG A 271 16.97 16.33 -9.72
N VAL A 272 17.22 15.53 -10.77
CA VAL A 272 16.20 14.72 -11.43
C VAL A 272 16.20 13.30 -10.85
N LEU A 273 17.40 12.73 -10.71
CA LEU A 273 17.59 11.32 -10.38
C LEU A 273 17.23 10.96 -8.93
N ILE A 274 17.55 11.81 -7.94
CA ILE A 274 17.21 11.53 -6.53
C ILE A 274 15.69 11.45 -6.33
N PRO A 275 14.87 12.41 -6.81
CA PRO A 275 13.41 12.27 -6.79
C PRO A 275 12.89 11.01 -7.47
N GLU A 276 13.42 10.66 -8.66
CA GLU A 276 13.03 9.47 -9.40
C GLU A 276 13.31 8.19 -8.60
N LEU A 277 14.54 8.04 -8.10
CA LEU A 277 14.94 6.88 -7.31
C LEU A 277 14.16 6.79 -6.00
N CYS A 278 13.90 7.90 -5.31
CA CYS A 278 13.08 7.89 -4.10
C CYS A 278 11.64 7.41 -4.36
N ARG A 279 11.04 7.72 -5.52
CA ARG A 279 9.74 7.16 -5.93
C ARG A 279 9.82 5.64 -6.10
N LEU A 280 10.84 5.15 -6.80
CA LEU A 280 11.05 3.71 -6.99
C LEU A 280 11.30 2.98 -5.66
N PHE A 281 12.13 3.55 -4.79
CA PHE A 281 12.41 3.00 -3.47
C PHE A 281 11.18 3.00 -2.57
N TYR A 282 10.30 4.01 -2.70
CA TYR A 282 9.04 4.04 -1.97
C TYR A 282 8.12 2.90 -2.41
N LEU A 283 7.98 2.68 -3.73
CA LEU A 283 7.21 1.57 -4.28
C LEU A 283 7.77 0.21 -3.87
N ASN A 284 9.09 0.07 -3.78
CA ASN A 284 9.75 -1.13 -3.24
C ASN A 284 9.61 -1.29 -1.71
N GLY A 285 9.03 -0.31 -1.00
CA GLY A 285 8.84 -0.34 0.45
C GLY A 285 10.09 0.03 1.26
N TRP A 286 11.12 0.57 0.63
CA TRP A 286 12.41 0.86 1.28
C TRP A 286 12.47 2.21 2.01
N VAL A 287 11.74 3.22 1.54
CA VAL A 287 11.78 4.60 2.08
C VAL A 287 10.41 5.08 2.56
N THR A 288 9.70 4.22 3.30
CA THR A 288 8.36 4.51 3.82
C THR A 288 8.40 5.36 5.09
N GLY A 289 7.32 6.09 5.37
CA GLY A 289 7.18 6.84 6.63
C GLY A 289 8.23 7.94 6.81
N THR A 290 8.66 8.58 5.72
CA THR A 290 9.71 9.63 5.67
C THR A 290 11.14 9.16 5.98
N GLY A 291 11.31 7.88 6.33
CA GLY A 291 12.60 7.26 6.60
C GLY A 291 13.36 6.87 5.34
N GLY A 292 14.67 6.66 5.47
CA GLY A 292 15.55 6.34 4.35
C GLY A 292 15.72 7.47 3.34
N GLY A 293 16.37 7.14 2.23
CA GLY A 293 16.63 8.04 1.12
C GLY A 293 17.92 7.68 0.40
N ILE A 294 18.33 8.57 -0.51
CA ILE A 294 19.59 8.46 -1.23
C ILE A 294 20.29 9.82 -1.23
N SER A 295 21.60 9.77 -1.18
CA SER A 295 22.48 10.89 -1.49
C SER A 295 23.38 10.50 -2.65
N ILE A 296 23.69 11.46 -3.54
CA ILE A 296 24.56 11.26 -4.69
C ILE A 296 25.62 12.36 -4.70
N LYS A 297 26.88 11.97 -4.87
CA LYS A 297 28.00 12.86 -5.18
C LYS A 297 28.06 13.04 -6.69
N TYR A 298 28.04 14.29 -7.14
CA TYR A 298 28.13 14.66 -8.55
C TYR A 298 29.13 15.79 -8.68
N GLU A 299 30.22 15.53 -9.41
CA GLU A 299 31.40 16.38 -9.45
C GLU A 299 31.95 16.64 -8.03
N ASN A 300 32.02 17.89 -7.60
CA ASN A 300 32.52 18.30 -6.29
C ASN A 300 31.41 18.49 -5.24
N HIS A 301 30.16 18.17 -5.59
CA HIS A 301 28.99 18.43 -4.76
C HIS A 301 28.30 17.14 -4.32
N ILE A 302 27.65 17.19 -3.16
CA ILE A 302 26.87 16.11 -2.57
C ILE A 302 25.43 16.60 -2.43
N TYR A 303 24.53 15.89 -3.10
CA TYR A 303 23.10 16.19 -3.12
C TYR A 303 22.39 15.36 -2.06
N ILE A 304 21.53 16.00 -1.28
CA ILE A 304 20.88 15.41 -0.11
C ILE A 304 19.41 15.80 -0.09
N ALA A 305 18.53 14.81 0.07
CA ALA A 305 17.10 15.03 0.23
C ALA A 305 16.76 15.72 1.57
N PRO A 306 15.64 16.46 1.64
CA PRO A 306 15.19 17.04 2.90
C PRO A 306 14.72 15.98 3.91
N SER A 307 14.86 16.34 5.18
CA SER A 307 14.36 15.55 6.31
C SER A 307 12.84 15.62 6.41
N GLY A 308 12.22 14.55 6.91
CA GLY A 308 10.80 14.55 7.29
C GLY A 308 9.78 14.68 6.14
N VAL A 309 10.22 14.77 4.88
CA VAL A 309 9.31 14.80 3.73
C VAL A 309 8.94 13.41 3.24
N GLN A 310 7.79 13.32 2.56
CA GLN A 310 7.37 12.19 1.75
C GLN A 310 8.36 11.98 0.60
N LYS A 311 9.10 10.88 0.61
CA LYS A 311 10.27 10.67 -0.25
C LYS A 311 9.87 10.54 -1.73
N GLU A 312 8.71 9.99 -2.00
CA GLU A 312 8.12 9.86 -3.33
C GLU A 312 7.63 11.21 -3.94
N ARG A 313 7.55 12.27 -3.13
CA ARG A 313 7.07 13.59 -3.54
C ARG A 313 8.14 14.68 -3.59
N ILE A 314 9.40 14.32 -3.35
CA ILE A 314 10.52 15.25 -3.46
C ILE A 314 10.52 15.88 -4.86
N GLN A 315 10.72 17.20 -4.90
CA GLN A 315 10.92 17.97 -6.11
C GLN A 315 12.41 18.34 -6.31
N PRO A 316 12.86 18.60 -7.55
CA PRO A 316 14.26 18.93 -7.85
C PRO A 316 14.89 20.04 -7.00
N GLU A 317 14.11 21.06 -6.67
CA GLU A 317 14.45 22.25 -5.88
C GLU A 317 14.43 22.02 -4.37
N ASP A 318 13.92 20.87 -3.92
CA ASP A 318 13.85 20.51 -2.50
C ASP A 318 15.20 20.01 -1.96
N LEU A 319 16.17 19.74 -2.84
CA LEU A 319 17.45 19.15 -2.46
C LEU A 319 18.43 20.19 -1.90
N PHE A 320 19.11 19.79 -0.84
CA PHE A 320 20.29 20.45 -0.32
C PHE A 320 21.53 20.03 -1.12
N VAL A 321 22.46 20.96 -1.30
CA VAL A 321 23.75 20.72 -1.95
C VAL A 321 24.85 21.20 -1.03
N GLN A 322 25.82 20.34 -0.76
CA GLN A 322 27.00 20.68 0.06
C GLN A 322 28.29 20.17 -0.60
N ASP A 323 29.43 20.68 -0.17
CA ASP A 323 30.74 20.14 -0.57
C ASP A 323 31.15 18.90 0.27
N ILE A 324 32.33 18.35 -0.02
CA ILE A 324 32.89 17.21 0.72
C ILE A 324 33.23 17.53 2.19
N HIS A 325 33.36 18.81 2.54
CA HIS A 325 33.63 19.29 3.89
C HIS A 325 32.34 19.55 4.69
N GLY A 326 31.17 19.46 4.05
CA GLY A 326 29.86 19.66 4.66
C GLY A 326 29.40 21.12 4.67
N VAL A 327 30.06 22.00 3.91
CA VAL A 327 29.64 23.40 3.73
C VAL A 327 28.47 23.44 2.74
N ASP A 328 27.37 24.06 3.14
CA ASP A 328 26.20 24.23 2.29
C ASP A 328 26.52 25.19 1.13
N VAL A 329 26.27 24.71 -0.10
CA VAL A 329 26.47 25.46 -1.35
C VAL A 329 25.13 25.96 -1.87
N GLU A 330 24.11 25.11 -1.87
CA GLU A 330 22.75 25.47 -2.30
C GLU A 330 21.72 24.89 -1.33
N LEU A 331 20.73 25.71 -0.98
CA LEU A 331 19.65 25.37 -0.05
C LEU A 331 18.30 25.41 -0.79
N PRO A 332 17.31 24.62 -0.34
CA PRO A 332 15.95 24.74 -0.84
C PRO A 332 15.35 26.12 -0.55
N PRO A 333 14.26 26.51 -1.25
CA PRO A 333 13.59 27.79 -1.02
C PRO A 333 13.21 28.00 0.46
N PRO A 334 13.58 29.15 1.08
CA PRO A 334 13.37 29.39 2.51
C PRO A 334 11.92 29.25 2.96
N GLU A 335 10.95 29.59 2.10
CA GLU A 335 9.53 29.48 2.39
C GLU A 335 9.05 28.04 2.66
N LYS A 336 9.76 27.02 2.18
CA LYS A 336 9.42 25.60 2.44
C LYS A 336 9.84 25.15 3.84
N ASN A 337 10.72 25.91 4.52
CA ASN A 337 11.21 25.63 5.88
C ASN A 337 11.74 24.19 6.06
N PHE A 338 12.47 23.70 5.06
CA PHE A 338 13.06 22.37 5.09
C PHE A 338 14.36 22.34 5.90
N SER A 339 14.66 21.16 6.43
CA SER A 339 15.93 20.86 7.08
C SER A 339 16.64 19.71 6.36
N LYS A 340 17.97 19.71 6.40
CA LYS A 340 18.80 18.66 5.80
C LYS A 340 18.52 17.31 6.45
N SER A 341 18.56 16.22 5.67
CA SER A 341 18.36 14.86 6.18
C SER A 341 19.24 14.58 7.40
N GLN A 342 18.65 13.95 8.42
CA GLN A 342 19.38 13.51 9.61
C GLN A 342 20.46 12.48 9.26
N CYS A 343 20.33 11.77 8.12
CA CYS A 343 21.24 10.73 7.69
C CYS A 343 22.56 11.30 7.16
N THR A 344 22.65 12.62 6.97
CA THR A 344 23.81 13.32 6.40
C THR A 344 25.13 12.92 7.06
N PRO A 345 25.28 12.91 8.40
CA PRO A 345 26.54 12.54 9.03
C PRO A 345 26.97 11.10 8.73
N ILE A 346 26.00 10.20 8.51
CA ILE A 346 26.27 8.81 8.14
C ILE A 346 26.63 8.69 6.66
N PHE A 347 25.91 9.38 5.77
CA PHE A 347 26.30 9.47 4.35
C PHE A 347 27.72 9.99 4.19
N MET A 348 28.09 11.03 4.93
CA MET A 348 29.44 11.58 4.91
C MET A 348 30.52 10.58 5.36
N CYS A 349 30.19 9.61 6.22
CA CYS A 349 31.14 8.56 6.57
C CYS A 349 31.49 7.70 5.35
N SER A 350 30.51 7.32 4.53
CA SER A 350 30.74 6.56 3.30
C SER A 350 31.50 7.39 2.26
N TYR A 351 31.14 8.67 2.07
CA TYR A 351 31.87 9.54 1.13
C TYR A 351 33.34 9.73 1.52
N THR A 352 33.63 9.92 2.81
CA THR A 352 35.00 10.25 3.27
C THR A 352 35.87 9.03 3.56
N LEU A 353 35.28 7.86 3.86
CA LEU A 353 36.04 6.66 4.25
C LEU A 353 35.97 5.51 3.22
N ARG A 354 35.15 5.66 2.18
CA ARG A 354 34.96 4.66 1.11
C ARG A 354 34.95 5.26 -0.30
N ASP A 355 35.19 6.57 -0.42
CA ASP A 355 35.12 7.28 -1.70
C ASP A 355 33.85 6.94 -2.50
N ALA A 356 32.72 6.88 -1.80
CA ALA A 356 31.44 6.56 -2.43
C ALA A 356 31.04 7.63 -3.46
N GLY A 357 30.37 7.22 -4.53
CA GLY A 357 29.65 8.12 -5.44
C GLY A 357 28.18 8.26 -5.09
N ALA A 358 27.59 7.28 -4.41
CA ALA A 358 26.24 7.36 -3.90
C ALA A 358 26.06 6.51 -2.64
N VAL A 359 25.12 6.91 -1.79
CA VAL A 359 24.79 6.23 -0.54
C VAL A 359 23.28 6.13 -0.42
N ILE A 360 22.77 4.93 -0.19
CA ILE A 360 21.36 4.62 0.00
C ILE A 360 21.14 4.21 1.44
N HIS A 361 20.11 4.78 2.06
CA HIS A 361 19.58 4.35 3.34
C HIS A 361 18.17 3.81 3.15
N ILE A 362 17.93 2.58 3.60
CA ILE A 362 16.61 1.94 3.54
C ILE A 362 16.13 1.54 4.93
N HIS A 363 14.83 1.64 5.14
CA HIS A 363 14.10 1.09 6.29
C HIS A 363 13.37 -0.20 5.88
N SER A 364 14.09 -1.14 5.28
CA SER A 364 13.51 -2.40 4.79
C SER A 364 12.97 -3.26 5.94
N LEU A 365 11.75 -3.75 5.77
CA LEU A 365 11.12 -4.70 6.69
C LEU A 365 11.94 -5.98 6.83
N GLU A 366 12.61 -6.41 5.76
CA GLU A 366 13.41 -7.64 5.76
C GLU A 366 14.67 -7.46 6.62
N VAL A 367 15.31 -6.29 6.58
CA VAL A 367 16.44 -5.98 7.48
C VAL A 367 16.01 -6.07 8.95
N VAL A 368 14.84 -5.53 9.30
CA VAL A 368 14.30 -5.60 10.66
C VAL A 368 13.98 -7.03 11.07
N LYS A 369 13.29 -7.81 10.22
CA LYS A 369 13.01 -9.23 10.47
C LYS A 369 14.30 -10.04 10.68
N LEU A 370 15.30 -9.82 9.83
CA LEU A 370 16.57 -10.54 9.91
C LEU A 370 17.32 -10.21 11.20
N CYS A 371 17.31 -8.94 11.64
CA CYS A 371 17.86 -8.53 12.93
C CYS A 371 17.18 -9.19 14.12
N LEU A 372 15.86 -9.38 14.08
CA LEU A 372 15.12 -10.09 15.13
C LEU A 372 15.46 -11.57 15.19
N LEU A 373 15.75 -12.19 14.04
CA LEU A 373 16.15 -13.60 13.93
C LEU A 373 17.65 -13.82 14.18
N SER A 374 18.46 -12.76 14.18
CA SER A 374 19.92 -12.83 14.25
C SER A 374 20.46 -11.85 15.31
N PRO A 375 20.58 -12.28 16.58
CA PRO A 375 21.07 -11.43 17.66
C PRO A 375 22.59 -11.16 17.62
N GLY A 376 23.31 -11.73 16.65
CA GLY A 376 24.76 -11.54 16.46
C GLY A 376 25.14 -10.13 16.02
N LYS A 377 26.45 -9.88 15.93
CA LYS A 377 27.03 -8.58 15.53
C LYS A 377 27.22 -8.41 14.03
N ASP A 378 27.00 -9.47 13.26
CA ASP A 378 27.07 -9.46 11.80
C ASP A 378 26.07 -10.46 11.20
N ILE A 379 25.73 -10.22 9.94
CA ILE A 379 25.06 -11.17 9.05
C ILE A 379 26.11 -11.76 8.12
N ARG A 380 26.06 -13.07 7.94
CA ARG A 380 26.93 -13.81 7.03
C ARG A 380 26.08 -14.48 5.96
N ILE A 381 26.46 -14.29 4.71
CA ILE A 381 25.74 -14.81 3.54
C ILE A 381 26.76 -15.58 2.70
N ASN A 382 26.41 -16.83 2.38
CA ASN A 382 27.18 -17.73 1.53
C ASN A 382 26.22 -18.48 0.60
N ASP A 383 26.78 -19.10 -0.44
CA ASP A 383 26.10 -20.03 -1.34
C ASP A 383 24.83 -19.46 -2.01
N LEU A 384 24.85 -18.17 -2.38
CA LEU A 384 23.78 -17.51 -3.13
C LEU A 384 24.35 -16.75 -4.33
N GLU A 385 23.90 -17.08 -5.54
CA GLU A 385 24.36 -16.42 -6.79
C GLU A 385 24.23 -14.89 -6.75
N ILE A 386 23.24 -14.37 -6.02
CA ILE A 386 22.98 -12.93 -5.88
C ILE A 386 24.15 -12.15 -5.26
N ILE A 387 25.05 -12.82 -4.52
CA ILE A 387 26.20 -12.15 -3.88
C ILE A 387 27.20 -11.62 -4.90
N LYS A 388 27.19 -12.12 -6.14
CA LYS A 388 28.03 -11.59 -7.23
C LYS A 388 27.71 -10.15 -7.61
N GLY A 389 26.54 -9.64 -7.20
CA GLY A 389 26.21 -8.22 -7.33
C GLY A 389 26.73 -7.34 -6.19
N ILE A 390 27.39 -7.91 -5.18
CA ILE A 390 27.93 -7.20 -4.01
C ILE A 390 29.41 -6.92 -4.22
N TYR A 391 29.85 -5.69 -3.92
CA TYR A 391 31.24 -5.26 -4.06
C TYR A 391 32.03 -5.51 -2.78
N ASN A 392 33.24 -6.05 -2.91
CA ASN A 392 34.20 -6.17 -1.84
C ASN A 392 35.14 -4.96 -1.87
N GLU A 393 34.97 -4.05 -0.91
CA GLU A 393 35.71 -2.78 -0.83
C GLU A 393 37.22 -2.97 -0.63
N GLU A 394 37.65 -4.06 0.02
CA GLU A 394 39.08 -4.31 0.27
C GLU A 394 39.76 -4.97 -0.92
N LYS A 395 39.09 -5.93 -1.55
CA LYS A 395 39.62 -6.64 -2.73
C LYS A 395 39.48 -5.82 -4.03
N GLY A 396 38.64 -4.81 -4.03
CA GLY A 396 38.37 -3.99 -5.21
C GLY A 396 37.61 -4.71 -6.33
N LYS A 397 36.90 -5.80 -6.02
CA LYS A 397 36.14 -6.60 -6.99
C LYS A 397 34.78 -7.02 -6.43
N TYR A 398 33.87 -7.41 -7.31
CA TYR A 398 32.64 -8.10 -6.90
C TYR A 398 32.95 -9.48 -6.33
N TYR A 399 32.13 -9.95 -5.40
CA TYR A 399 32.25 -11.29 -4.84
C TYR A 399 31.99 -12.37 -5.90
N ASP A 400 32.58 -13.54 -5.71
CA ASP A 400 32.20 -14.77 -6.39
C ASP A 400 31.15 -15.54 -5.56
N ASN A 401 30.45 -16.53 -6.14
CA ASN A 401 29.31 -17.18 -5.50
C ASN A 401 29.68 -18.17 -4.38
N ASP A 402 30.94 -18.54 -4.28
CA ASP A 402 31.54 -19.40 -3.25
C ASP A 402 32.19 -18.62 -2.10
N GLU A 403 32.17 -17.28 -2.16
CA GLU A 403 32.70 -16.42 -1.10
C GLU A 403 31.65 -16.11 -0.01
N GLU A 404 32.13 -15.75 1.19
CA GLU A 404 31.26 -15.28 2.28
C GLU A 404 31.19 -13.75 2.31
N VAL A 405 29.98 -13.21 2.22
CA VAL A 405 29.69 -11.79 2.45
C VAL A 405 29.34 -11.58 3.91
N VAL A 406 30.06 -10.67 4.58
CA VAL A 406 29.85 -10.33 5.98
C VAL A 406 29.39 -8.88 6.11
N ILE A 407 28.18 -8.66 6.63
CA ILE A 407 27.61 -7.33 6.85
C ILE A 407 27.57 -7.03 8.36
N PRO A 408 28.25 -5.98 8.84
CA PRO A 408 28.20 -5.60 10.25
C PRO A 408 26.82 -5.08 10.66
N ILE A 409 26.42 -5.38 11.90
CA ILE A 409 25.24 -4.81 12.56
C ILE A 409 25.73 -3.90 13.70
N ILE A 410 25.29 -2.63 13.68
CA ILE A 410 25.45 -1.69 14.80
C ILE A 410 24.11 -1.52 15.53
N GLU A 411 24.19 -1.21 16.82
CA GLU A 411 23.01 -0.93 17.62
C GLU A 411 22.42 0.43 17.28
N ASN A 412 21.09 0.52 17.28
CA ASN A 412 20.40 1.77 17.00
C ASN A 412 20.63 2.78 18.14
N SER A 413 20.63 4.05 17.78
CA SER A 413 20.64 5.16 18.72
C SER A 413 19.43 6.05 18.48
N LYS A 414 19.04 6.83 19.49
CA LYS A 414 17.95 7.79 19.38
C LYS A 414 18.23 8.87 18.33
N TYR A 415 19.49 9.27 18.18
CA TYR A 415 19.91 10.30 17.23
C TYR A 415 20.98 9.75 16.29
N GLU A 416 20.85 10.03 14.99
CA GLU A 416 21.77 9.49 13.98
C GLU A 416 23.21 10.02 14.11
N ARG A 417 23.38 11.23 14.66
CA ARG A 417 24.71 11.76 14.97
C ARG A 417 25.50 10.87 15.94
N ASP A 418 24.80 10.17 16.84
CA ASP A 418 25.43 9.29 17.83
C ASP A 418 25.84 7.94 17.20
N LEU A 419 25.30 7.61 16.00
CA LEU A 419 25.69 6.43 15.23
C LEU A 419 27.03 6.63 14.50
N VAL A 420 27.49 7.87 14.29
CA VAL A 420 28.69 8.17 13.49
C VAL A 420 29.92 7.43 14.02
N GLY A 421 30.13 7.43 15.34
CA GLY A 421 31.29 6.77 15.95
C GLY A 421 31.28 5.25 15.74
N THR A 422 30.13 4.61 15.98
CA THR A 422 29.98 3.15 15.82
C THR A 422 29.99 2.74 14.36
N PHE A 423 29.45 3.57 13.47
CA PHE A 423 29.51 3.37 12.02
C PHE A 423 30.95 3.39 11.51
N LYS A 424 31.74 4.42 11.86
CA LYS A 424 33.17 4.50 11.50
C LYS A 424 33.96 3.32 12.05
N LEU A 425 33.66 2.86 13.26
CA LEU A 425 34.29 1.67 13.84
C LEU A 425 33.93 0.40 13.06
N ALA A 426 32.66 0.24 12.65
CA ALA A 426 32.22 -0.87 11.82
C ALA A 426 32.96 -0.89 10.47
N LEU A 427 33.11 0.26 9.81
CA LEU A 427 33.89 0.38 8.57
C LEU A 427 35.35 -0.05 8.75
N ARG A 428 36.00 0.32 9.86
CA ARG A 428 37.40 -0.09 10.12
C ARG A 428 37.51 -1.59 10.40
N LYS A 429 36.56 -2.16 11.13
CA LYS A 429 36.58 -3.57 11.53
C LYS A 429 36.19 -4.52 10.39
N TYR A 430 35.36 -4.05 9.46
CA TYR A 430 34.87 -4.81 8.31
C TYR A 430 35.30 -4.09 7.03
N PRO A 431 36.60 -4.13 6.65
CA PRO A 431 37.12 -3.39 5.52
C PRO A 431 36.48 -3.81 4.19
N MET A 432 36.09 -5.08 4.04
CA MET A 432 35.45 -5.64 2.84
C MET A 432 34.00 -5.17 2.59
N THR A 433 33.29 -4.67 3.61
CA THR A 433 31.85 -4.42 3.49
C THR A 433 31.52 -3.17 2.68
N SER A 434 30.47 -3.23 1.85
CA SER A 434 29.82 -2.08 1.20
C SER A 434 28.49 -1.69 1.83
N ALA A 435 28.16 -2.29 2.99
CA ALA A 435 26.94 -2.01 3.74
C ALA A 435 27.14 -2.08 5.27
N VAL A 436 26.28 -1.37 6.00
CA VAL A 436 26.14 -1.48 7.46
C VAL A 436 24.66 -1.56 7.82
N ILE A 437 24.30 -2.53 8.65
CA ILE A 437 22.95 -2.66 9.20
C ILE A 437 22.87 -1.90 10.53
N VAL A 438 21.81 -1.13 10.72
CA VAL A 438 21.43 -0.54 12.01
C VAL A 438 20.27 -1.33 12.57
N ARG A 439 20.49 -2.00 13.72
CA ARG A 439 19.52 -2.94 14.30
C ARG A 439 18.16 -2.30 14.51
N ASN A 440 17.08 -2.97 14.12
CA ASN A 440 15.70 -2.48 14.28
C ASN A 440 15.42 -1.11 13.62
N HIS A 441 16.25 -0.72 12.66
CA HIS A 441 16.15 0.55 11.95
C HIS A 441 16.19 0.31 10.45
N GLY A 442 17.32 -0.15 9.91
CA GLY A 442 17.53 -0.21 8.48
C GLY A 442 18.94 -0.59 8.08
N MET A 443 19.30 -0.28 6.84
CA MET A 443 20.62 -0.53 6.28
C MET A 443 21.10 0.70 5.51
N TYR A 444 22.41 0.92 5.57
CA TYR A 444 23.14 1.87 4.72
C TYR A 444 23.99 1.07 3.73
N VAL A 445 23.90 1.39 2.45
CA VAL A 445 24.65 0.76 1.35
C VAL A 445 25.26 1.86 0.50
N TRP A 446 26.48 1.68 0.02
CA TRP A 446 27.12 2.64 -0.87
C TRP A 446 27.80 1.95 -2.06
N GLY A 447 28.17 2.73 -3.05
CA GLY A 447 28.93 2.28 -4.21
C GLY A 447 29.63 3.44 -4.90
N LYS A 448 30.49 3.12 -5.85
CA LYS A 448 31.24 4.10 -6.68
C LYS A 448 30.33 5.05 -7.46
N ASP A 449 29.10 4.63 -7.72
CA ASP A 449 28.06 5.37 -8.44
C ASP A 449 26.67 4.92 -7.93
N TRP A 450 25.62 5.60 -8.38
CA TRP A 450 24.25 5.31 -7.95
C TRP A 450 23.76 3.95 -8.45
N GLN A 451 24.21 3.51 -9.63
CA GLN A 451 23.86 2.21 -10.19
C GLN A 451 24.39 1.10 -9.30
N SER A 452 25.68 1.13 -8.95
CA SER A 452 26.32 0.16 -8.08
C SER A 452 25.71 0.17 -6.68
N ALA A 453 25.47 1.35 -6.09
CA ALA A 453 24.82 1.44 -4.79
C ALA A 453 23.41 0.80 -4.81
N LYS A 454 22.62 1.08 -5.85
CA LYS A 454 21.27 0.53 -6.03
C LYS A 454 21.30 -0.98 -6.26
N THR A 455 22.12 -1.48 -7.18
CA THR A 455 22.21 -2.91 -7.49
C THR A 455 22.64 -3.70 -6.26
N GLN A 456 23.65 -3.23 -5.52
CA GLN A 456 24.05 -3.85 -4.26
C GLN A 456 22.93 -3.86 -3.23
N CYS A 457 22.18 -2.75 -3.10
CA CYS A 457 21.03 -2.67 -2.22
C CYS A 457 19.94 -3.70 -2.57
N GLU A 458 19.66 -3.91 -3.86
CA GLU A 458 18.74 -4.95 -4.35
C GLU A 458 19.25 -6.35 -4.02
N CYS A 459 20.54 -6.61 -4.24
CA CYS A 459 21.18 -7.89 -3.91
C CYS A 459 21.10 -8.21 -2.42
N TYR A 460 21.40 -7.24 -1.55
CA TYR A 460 21.29 -7.40 -0.10
C TYR A 460 19.85 -7.67 0.33
N ASP A 461 18.87 -6.88 -0.12
CA ASP A 461 17.47 -7.07 0.26
C ASP A 461 16.92 -8.44 -0.19
N TYR A 462 17.29 -8.89 -1.40
CA TYR A 462 16.97 -10.22 -1.88
C TYR A 462 17.61 -11.31 -1.02
N ALA A 463 18.91 -11.20 -0.73
CA ALA A 463 19.62 -12.19 0.09
C ALA A 463 19.03 -12.27 1.50
N PHE A 464 18.62 -11.15 2.09
CA PHE A 464 17.95 -11.14 3.39
C PHE A 464 16.63 -11.90 3.38
N LYS A 465 15.81 -11.79 2.33
CA LYS A 465 14.56 -12.58 2.18
C LYS A 465 14.86 -14.09 2.20
N VAL A 466 15.88 -14.52 1.46
CA VAL A 466 16.31 -15.93 1.44
C VAL A 466 16.83 -16.37 2.81
N MET A 467 17.64 -15.55 3.48
CA MET A 467 18.18 -15.86 4.82
C MET A 467 17.08 -15.97 5.88
N ILE A 468 16.07 -15.09 5.84
CA ILE A 468 14.90 -15.17 6.70
C ILE A 468 14.14 -16.48 6.44
N PHE A 469 13.91 -16.81 5.18
CA PHE A 469 13.26 -18.08 4.81
C PHE A 469 14.03 -19.29 5.35
N LYS A 470 15.36 -19.36 5.15
CA LYS A 470 16.20 -20.43 5.70
C LYS A 470 16.05 -20.53 7.22
N LYS A 471 16.19 -19.40 7.94
CA LYS A 471 16.09 -19.37 9.41
C LYS A 471 14.73 -19.80 9.96
N LEU A 472 13.63 -19.35 9.34
CA LEU A 472 12.28 -19.72 9.78
C LEU A 472 11.97 -21.20 9.55
N ASN A 473 12.56 -21.80 8.52
CA ASN A 473 12.36 -23.21 8.17
C ASN A 473 13.46 -24.15 8.70
N ARG A 474 14.47 -23.61 9.40
CA ARG A 474 15.63 -24.36 9.92
C ARG A 474 16.40 -25.12 8.83
N LEU A 475 16.56 -24.48 7.66
CA LEU A 475 17.36 -24.98 6.54
C LEU A 475 18.84 -24.61 6.69
#